data_AF-A0A3B0R9M4-F1
#
_entry.id   AF-A0A3B0R9M4-F1
#
_cell.length_a   1.000
_cell.length_b   1.000
_cell.length_c   1.000
_cell.angle_alpha   90.00
_cell.angle_beta   90.00
_cell.angle_gamma   90.00
#
_symmetry.space_group_name_H-M   'P 1'
#
loop_
_entity.id
_entity.type
_entity.pdbx_description
1 polymer ?
#
loop_
_entity_poly.entity_id
_entity_poly.type
_entity_poly.pdbx_seq_one_letter_code
_entity_poly.pdbx_strand_id
1 'polypeptide(L)' 'MFVANGPNIAGLGSEGEGYTSFSIASPTGEGLTRPRTFSRVRRVSVVGALRIV' A
#
# COMPACT_ATOMS: atom_id res chain seq x y z
N MET A 1 2.36 11.74 5.33
CA MET A 1 1.43 11.32 6.40
C MET A 1 1.01 12.57 7.14
N PHE A 2 -0.29 12.83 7.24
CA PHE A 2 -0.84 13.97 7.97
C PHE A 2 -2.04 13.46 8.76
N VAL A 3 -2.11 13.82 10.04
CA VAL A 3 -3.23 13.48 10.92
C VAL A 3 -3.87 14.79 11.35
N ALA A 4 -5.18 14.89 11.19
CA ALA A 4 -5.97 16.03 11.66
C ALA A 4 -6.82 15.60 12.86
N ASN A 5 -6.83 16.40 13.93
CA ASN A 5 -7.71 16.22 15.10
C ASN A 5 -7.58 14.86 15.83
N GLY A 6 -6.40 14.24 15.81
CA GLY A 6 -6.14 12.96 16.47
C GLY A 6 -4.65 12.73 16.78
N PRO A 7 -4.29 11.68 17.53
CA PRO A 7 -2.91 11.37 17.85
C PRO A 7 -2.14 10.93 16.59
N ASN A 8 -0.83 11.19 16.53
CA ASN A 8 0.01 10.85 15.38
C ASN A 8 -0.06 9.36 14.98
N ILE A 9 -0.22 8.46 15.96
CA ILE A 9 -0.31 7.01 15.76
C ILE A 9 -1.58 6.59 14.99
N ALA A 10 -2.59 7.47 14.93
CA ALA A 10 -3.78 7.23 14.11
C ALA A 10 -3.44 7.09 12.63
N GLY A 11 -2.41 7.77 12.14
CA GLY A 11 -1.95 7.60 10.76
C GLY A 11 -1.21 6.28 10.50
N LEU A 12 -0.95 5.47 11.54
CA LEU A 12 -0.38 4.11 11.44
C LEU A 12 -1.47 3.04 11.64
N GLY A 13 -2.75 3.42 11.57
CA GLY A 13 -3.88 2.51 11.71
C GLY A 13 -4.29 2.20 13.16
N SER A 14 -3.76 2.92 14.15
CA SER A 14 -4.20 2.76 15.55
C SER A 14 -5.39 3.68 15.82
N GLU A 15 -6.60 3.12 15.96
CA GLU A 15 -7.85 3.89 16.12
C GLU A 15 -8.14 4.87 14.96
N GLY A 16 -7.41 4.75 13.85
CA GLY A 16 -7.55 5.55 12.62
C GLY A 16 -7.63 4.64 11.39
N GLU A 17 -8.13 5.16 10.27
CA GLU A 17 -8.28 4.40 9.03
C GLU A 17 -6.91 4.08 8.38
N GLY A 18 -6.80 2.90 7.76
CA GLY A 18 -5.63 2.47 6.99
C GLY A 18 -4.98 1.20 7.53
N TYR A 19 -3.80 0.87 7.01
CA TYR A 19 -3.01 -0.28 7.43
C TYR A 19 -1.77 0.16 8.21
N THR A 20 -1.33 -0.69 9.13
CA THR A 20 -0.11 -0.44 9.91
C THR A 20 1.14 -0.74 9.09
N SER A 21 2.12 0.15 9.21
CA SER A 21 3.49 -0.07 8.75
C SER A 21 4.45 0.71 9.64
N PHE A 22 5.61 0.12 9.93
CA PHE A 22 6.69 0.77 10.68
C PHE A 22 7.80 1.29 9.77
N SER A 23 7.60 1.25 8.44
CA SER A 23 8.52 1.82 7.47
C SER A 23 7.77 2.84 6.62
N ILE A 24 8.18 4.11 6.75
CA ILE A 24 7.63 5.24 6.00
C ILE A 24 8.70 5.68 5.01
N ALA A 25 8.45 5.43 3.73
CA ALA A 25 9.39 5.72 2.66
C ALA A 25 9.27 7.19 2.21
N SER A 26 9.81 8.11 3.03
CA SER A 26 9.71 9.55 2.78
C SER A 26 10.49 10.03 1.54
N PRO A 27 11.77 9.64 1.31
CA PRO A 27 12.54 10.15 0.17
C PRO A 27 12.13 9.55 -1.16
N THR A 28 11.67 8.29 -1.15
CA THR A 28 11.40 7.48 -2.35
C THR A 28 9.91 7.45 -2.72
N GLY A 29 9.03 7.88 -1.81
CA GLY A 29 7.64 8.20 -2.12
C GLY A 29 6.65 7.03 -2.05
N GLU A 30 7.08 5.84 -1.64
CA GLU A 30 6.18 4.68 -1.49
C GLU A 30 5.20 4.84 -0.30
N GLY A 31 5.42 5.83 0.57
CA GLY A 31 4.56 6.13 1.70
C GLY A 31 4.65 5.07 2.79
N LEU A 32 3.52 4.67 3.36
CA LEU A 32 3.46 3.52 4.27
C LEU A 32 3.73 2.24 3.47
N THR A 33 4.88 1.61 3.70
CA THR A 33 5.23 0.41 2.95
C THR A 33 4.25 -0.72 3.25
N ARG A 34 3.97 -1.50 2.23
CA ARG A 34 3.08 -2.67 2.21
C ARG A 34 3.73 -3.81 1.44
N PRO A 35 3.24 -5.06 1.51
CA PRO A 35 3.84 -6.18 0.78
C PRO A 35 4.08 -5.93 -0.72
N ARG A 36 3.18 -5.18 -1.38
CA ARG A 36 3.34 -4.78 -2.79
C ARG A 36 4.56 -3.90 -3.08
N THR A 37 5.07 -3.18 -2.08
CA THR A 37 6.25 -2.30 -2.20
C THR A 37 7.52 -3.10 -2.38
N PHE A 38 7.53 -4.34 -1.87
CA PHE A 38 8.68 -5.24 -1.91
C PHE A 38 8.56 -6.29 -3.02
N SER A 39 7.60 -6.15 -3.93
CA SER A 39 7.39 -7.07 -5.04
C SER A 39 7.44 -6.37 -6.39
N ARG A 40 7.81 -7.12 -7.42
CA ARG A 40 7.87 -6.61 -8.80
C ARG A 40 6.52 -6.84 -9.48
N VAL A 41 6.01 -5.80 -10.14
CA VAL A 41 4.83 -5.94 -11.01
C VAL A 41 5.21 -6.79 -12.22
N ARG A 42 4.44 -7.84 -12.48
CA ARG A 42 4.56 -8.69 -13.68
C ARG A 42 3.26 -8.61 -14.46
N ARG A 43 3.36 -8.41 -15.77
CA ARG A 43 2.22 -8.46 -16.71
C ARG A 43 2.32 -9.75 -17.51
N VAL A 44 1.21 -10.47 -17.62
CA VAL A 44 1.10 -11.74 -18.37
C VAL A 44 -0.15 -11.69 -19.22
N SER A 45 -0.02 -12.04 -20.50
CA SER A 45 -1.13 -12.19 -21.45
C SER A 45 -1.23 -13.64 -21.89
N VAL A 46 -2.43 -14.22 -21.80
CA VAL A 46 -2.71 -15.56 -22.32
C VAL A 46 -3.52 -15.40 -23.60
N VAL A 47 -2.91 -15.72 -24.75
CA VAL A 47 -3.54 -15.59 -26.07
C VAL A 47 -4.28 -16.89 -26.39
N GLY A 48 -5.53 -16.78 -26.85
CA GLY A 48 -6.34 -17.91 -27.28
C GLY A 48 -7.05 -18.69 -26.16
N ALA A 49 -6.98 -18.24 -24.90
CA ALA A 49 -7.68 -18.84 -23.76
C ALA A 49 -8.19 -17.77 -22.78
N LEU A 50 -8.84 -18.18 -21.68
CA LEU A 50 -9.39 -17.32 -20.60
C LEU A 50 -10.49 -16.32 -21.00
N ARG A 51 -11.01 -16.38 -22.24
CA ARG A 51 -12.30 -15.78 -22.60
C ARG A 51 -13.42 -16.77 -22.30
N ILE A 52 -14.17 -16.53 -21.24
CA ILE A 52 -15.36 -17.33 -20.84
C ILE A 52 -16.60 -16.48 -21.15
N VAL A 53 -17.57 -17.04 -21.86
CA VAL A 53 -18.85 -16.38 -22.23
C VAL A 53 -19.98 -17.00 -21.42
#